data_AF-A0A3C1TSG5-F1
#
_entry.id   AF-A0A3C1TSG5-F1
#
_cell.length_a   1.000
_cell.length_b   1.000
_cell.length_c   1.000
_cell.angle_alpha   90.00
_cell.angle_beta   90.00
_cell.angle_gamma   90.00
#
_symmetry.space_group_name_H-M   'P 1'
#
loop_
_entity.id
_entity.type
_entity.pdbx_description
1 polymer ?
#
loop_
_entity_poly.entity_id
_entity_poly.type
_entity_poly.pdbx_seq_one_letter_code
_entity_poly.pdbx_strand_id
1 'polypeptide(L)' 'EVCTGGVNTDELSSRSMEAKSQAGLYFIGETVDVTGWLGGYNFQWAWSSGWAAGQVV' A
#
# COMPACT_ATOMS: atom_id res chain seq x y z
N GLU A 1 -15.85 -2.40 7.50
CA GLU A 1 -14.84 -3.39 7.91
C GLU A 1 -13.47 -3.07 7.30
N VAL A 2 -13.28 -1.81 6.92
CA VAL A 2 -12.11 -1.25 6.26
C VAL A 2 -11.94 0.15 6.81
N CYS A 3 -10.69 0.62 6.95
CA CYS A 3 -10.39 2.02 7.20
C CYS A 3 -10.39 2.81 5.89
N THR A 4 -11.21 3.87 5.81
CA THR A 4 -11.12 4.87 4.73
C THR A 4 -10.06 5.90 5.12
N GLY A 5 -9.17 6.27 4.19
CA GLY A 5 -7.98 7.09 4.47
C GLY A 5 -6.74 6.24 4.70
N GLY A 6 -5.68 6.86 5.21
CA GLY A 6 -4.39 6.20 5.44
C GLY A 6 -3.23 7.07 4.97
N VAL A 7 -2.08 6.44 4.70
CA VAL A 7 -0.93 7.12 4.08
C VAL A 7 -1.31 7.53 2.66
N ASN A 8 -1.10 8.81 2.34
CA ASN A 8 -1.41 9.36 1.03
C ASN A 8 -0.61 8.64 -0.06
N THR A 9 -1.31 8.10 -1.06
CA THR A 9 -0.69 7.38 -2.18
C THR A 9 0.23 8.27 -3.02
N ASP A 10 0.00 9.59 -3.05
CA ASP A 10 0.89 10.54 -3.70
C ASP A 10 2.26 10.67 -3.02
N GLU A 11 2.37 10.26 -1.75
CA GLU A 11 3.64 10.25 -1.02
C GLU A 11 4.42 8.94 -1.19
N LEU A 12 3.85 7.96 -1.89
CA LEU A 12 4.44 6.64 -2.11
C LEU A 12 4.85 6.44 -3.57
N SER A 13 5.90 5.66 -3.78
CA SER A 13 6.23 5.11 -5.09
C SER A 13 5.19 4.05 -5.47
N SER A 14 4.51 4.22 -6.61
CA SER A 14 3.51 3.26 -7.10
C SER A 14 4.12 1.90 -7.50
N ARG A 15 5.44 1.81 -7.66
CA ARG A 15 6.15 0.58 -8.04
C ARG A 15 6.71 -0.17 -6.84
N SER A 16 7.27 0.55 -5.86
CA SER A 16 8.00 -0.03 -4.72
C SER A 16 7.26 0.08 -3.40
N MET A 17 6.21 0.90 -3.31
CA MET A 17 5.54 1.26 -2.06
C MET A 17 6.45 1.98 -1.04
N GLU A 18 7.61 2.46 -1.46
CA GLU A 18 8.54 3.24 -0.64
C GLU A 18 8.04 4.68 -0.47
N ALA A 19 8.24 5.25 0.72
CA ALA A 19 7.92 6.64 1.02
C ALA A 19 8.90 7.59 0.30
N LYS A 20 8.35 8.54 -0.47
CA LYS A 20 9.14 9.56 -1.19
C LYS A 20 9.91 10.48 -0.24
N SER A 21 9.42 10.66 0.99
CA SER A 21 10.00 11.52 2.01
C SER A 21 11.11 10.85 2.84
N GLN A 22 11.18 9.53 2.87
CA GLN A 22 12.13 8.78 3.69
C GLN A 22 12.53 7.47 3.00
N ALA A 23 13.78 7.41 2.53
CA ALA A 23 14.33 6.20 1.95
C ALA A 23 14.38 5.05 2.96
N GLY A 24 14.07 3.83 2.49
CA GLY A 24 14.03 2.61 3.28
C GLY A 24 12.75 2.42 4.12
N LEU A 25 11.79 3.34 4.04
CA LEU A 25 10.50 3.24 4.72
C LEU A 25 9.41 2.85 3.71
N TYR A 26 8.60 1.83 4.03
CA TYR A 26 7.59 1.27 3.13
C TYR A 26 6.23 1.16 3.83
N PHE A 27 5.16 1.38 3.06
CA PHE A 27 3.78 1.24 3.54
C PHE A 27 2.98 0.37 2.58
N ILE A 28 2.32 -0.67 3.09
CA ILE A 28 1.57 -1.65 2.30
C ILE A 28 0.21 -1.94 2.92
N GLY A 29 -0.68 -2.57 2.14
CA GLY A 29 -1.98 -3.01 2.61
C GLY A 29 -2.89 -1.86 3.04
N GLU A 30 -3.73 -2.13 4.04
CA GLU A 30 -4.83 -1.25 4.48
C GLU A 30 -4.35 0.05 5.16
N THR A 31 -3.09 0.15 5.55
CA THR A 31 -2.51 1.40 6.08
C THR A 31 -2.39 2.49 5.01
N VAL A 32 -2.37 2.11 3.73
CA VAL A 32 -2.32 3.03 2.60
C VAL A 32 -3.76 3.43 2.22
N ASP A 33 -3.96 4.68 1.78
CA ASP A 33 -5.26 5.19 1.33
C ASP A 33 -5.72 4.55 0.00
N VAL A 34 -6.03 3.26 0.07
CA VAL A 34 -6.56 2.42 -1.01
C VAL A 34 -7.63 1.52 -0.41
N THR A 35 -8.88 1.75 -0.80
CA THR A 35 -10.03 0.97 -0.34
C THR A 35 -10.64 0.20 -1.50
N GLY A 36 -10.61 -1.13 -1.42
CA GLY A 36 -11.31 -2.01 -2.35
C GLY A 36 -12.78 -2.21 -1.97
N TRP A 37 -13.62 -2.57 -2.95
CA TRP A 37 -15.00 -2.98 -2.71
C TRP A 37 -15.07 -4.30 -1.91
N LEU A 38 -16.27 -4.60 -1.39
CA LEU A 38 -16.55 -5.89 -0.77
C LEU A 38 -16.40 -7.01 -1.82
N GLY A 39 -15.85 -8.16 -1.42
CA GLY A 39 -15.58 -9.29 -2.33
C GLY A 39 -14.10 -9.60 -2.55
N GLY A 40 -13.23 -9.32 -1.56
CA GLY A 40 -11.83 -9.78 -1.58
C GLY A 40 -10.81 -8.81 -2.20
N TYR A 41 -11.25 -7.64 -2.70
CA TYR A 41 -10.36 -6.65 -3.30
C TYR A 41 -9.32 -6.09 -2.31
N ASN A 42 -9.68 -5.93 -1.04
CA ASN A 42 -8.73 -5.49 -0.01
C ASN A 42 -7.63 -6.53 0.26
N PHE A 43 -7.96 -7.83 0.19
CA PHE A 43 -6.94 -8.88 0.26
C PHE A 43 -6.04 -8.86 -0.96
N GLN A 44 -6.61 -8.76 -2.17
CA GLN A 44 -5.81 -8.63 -3.39
C GLN A 44 -4.84 -7.44 -3.32
N TRP A 45 -5.29 -6.31 -2.78
CA TRP A 45 -4.45 -5.14 -2.53
C TRP A 45 -3.32 -5.43 -1.53
N ALA A 46 -3.64 -6.04 -0.40
CA ALA A 46 -2.64 -6.41 0.61
C ALA A 46 -1.55 -7.33 0.03
N TRP A 47 -1.92 -8.33 -0.78
CA TRP A 47 -0.97 -9.23 -1.42
C TRP A 47 -0.12 -8.52 -2.47
N SER A 48 -0.75 -7.72 -3.34
CA SER A 48 -0.05 -7.05 -4.45
C SER A 48 0.92 -5.99 -3.95
N SER A 49 0.51 -5.15 -2.99
CA SER A 49 1.36 -4.11 -2.40
C SER A 49 2.50 -4.70 -1.57
N GLY A 50 2.24 -5.74 -0.78
CA GLY A 50 3.26 -6.47 -0.03
C GLY A 50 4.30 -7.14 -0.92
N TRP A 51 3.86 -7.77 -2.01
CA TRP A 51 4.76 -8.33 -3.02
C TRP A 51 5.64 -7.25 -3.65
N ALA A 52 5.05 -6.13 -4.09
CA ALA A 52 5.78 -5.04 -4.73
C ALA A 52 6.90 -4.47 -3.83
N ALA A 53 6.60 -4.24 -2.54
CA ALA A 53 7.60 -3.81 -1.57
C ALA A 53 8.69 -4.89 -1.35
N GLY A 54 8.28 -6.15 -1.19
CA GLY A 54 9.22 -7.25 -0.92
C GLY A 54 10.19 -7.58 -2.07
N GLN A 55 9.95 -7.09 -3.29
CA GLN A 55 10.87 -7.30 -4.43
C GLN A 55 12.05 -6.31 -4.45
N VAL A 56 12.00 -5.26 -3.64
CA VAL A 56 12.98 -4.15 -3.69
C VAL A 56 13.62 -3.83 -2.33
N VAL A 57 13.22 -4.56 -1.28
CA VAL A 57 13.80 -4.50 0.07
C VAL A 57 15.05 -5.38 0.17
#